data_AF-A0A8I3WLT8-F1
#
_entry.id   AF-A0A8I3WLT8-F1
#
_cell.length_a   1.000
_cell.length_b   1.000
_cell.length_c   1.000
_cell.angle_alpha   90.00
_cell.angle_beta   90.00
_cell.angle_gamma   90.00
#
_symmetry.space_group_name_H-M   'P 1'
#
loop_
_entity.id
_entity.type
_entity.pdbx_description
1 polymer ?
#
loop_
_entity_poly.entity_id
_entity_poly.type
_entity_poly.pdbx_seq_one_letter_code
_entity_poly.pdbx_strand_id
1 'polypeptide(L)'
;MLPHELAAQSHHLTTAQIHTWSYHMVPWSGPQHGCGLSPQHGDPGRTHMWSCNVFWLCGLLAASPCLAGVLRVLALTFATVTTWIVIRNYMGFSTKTIRLPRWLGSSTKETQVMKHKCGLIKPCPANHFAFKIGSGAANVVGPTMCFENHMIMSPVKNNVGRGLNIALVNGTTGAVLSQRAFDMYSGDVKHLVKFLKEIPEGALVLVASYDDPGTKMNDEARELFTNLGSSYAKHLGFRDSWVFVGAKDLRDKSPFEQFLKNNPNTNKYEGWPELLEMEGCVPPKPF
;
A
#
# COMPACT_ATOMS: atom_id res chain seq x y z
N MET A 1 8.11 13.83 71.65
CA MET A 1 7.66 12.43 71.78
C MET A 1 7.24 11.92 70.40
N LEU A 2 8.07 11.06 69.81
CA LEU A 2 7.61 9.88 69.07
C LEU A 2 7.36 8.74 70.12
N PRO A 3 6.90 7.51 69.79
CA PRO A 3 6.53 6.95 68.48
C PRO A 3 5.16 6.22 68.44
N HIS A 4 4.91 5.54 67.31
CA HIS A 4 4.10 4.34 67.02
C HIS A 4 3.23 4.58 65.77
N GLU A 5 3.57 4.13 64.54
CA GLU A 5 4.11 2.85 64.03
C GLU A 5 3.06 1.73 63.91
N LEU A 6 3.15 0.96 62.80
CA LEU A 6 2.30 -0.12 62.26
C LEU A 6 1.49 0.31 61.01
N ALA A 7 1.49 -0.43 59.90
CA ALA A 7 2.35 -1.56 59.49
C ALA A 7 2.37 -1.67 57.95
N ALA A 8 3.44 -2.24 57.38
CA ALA A 8 3.50 -2.56 55.95
C ALA A 8 2.73 -3.85 55.63
N GLN A 9 2.11 -3.92 54.45
CA GLN A 9 1.66 -5.18 53.85
C GLN A 9 2.28 -5.37 52.46
N SER A 10 3.29 -6.23 52.42
CA SER A 10 3.95 -6.71 51.21
C SER A 10 3.11 -7.83 50.58
N HIS A 11 2.56 -7.58 49.38
CA HIS A 11 1.98 -8.67 48.58
C HIS A 11 3.08 -9.45 47.87
N HIS A 12 3.31 -10.69 48.32
CA HIS A 12 4.12 -11.66 47.61
C HIS A 12 3.50 -11.95 46.23
N LEU A 13 4.24 -11.66 45.15
CA LEU A 13 3.98 -12.24 43.84
C LEU A 13 4.92 -13.43 43.65
N THR A 14 4.34 -14.63 43.67
CA THR A 14 5.05 -15.89 43.48
C THR A 14 5.55 -16.05 42.04
N THR A 15 6.74 -16.64 41.93
CA THR A 15 7.44 -16.89 40.66
C THR A 15 6.65 -17.80 39.74
N ALA A 16 6.18 -17.28 38.59
CA ALA A 16 5.61 -18.09 37.52
C ALA A 16 6.72 -18.56 36.56
N GLN A 17 6.74 -19.86 36.25
CA GLN A 17 7.80 -20.49 35.46
C GLN A 17 7.74 -20.11 33.98
N ILE A 18 8.90 -19.76 33.41
CA ILE A 18 9.05 -19.52 31.97
C ILE A 18 9.14 -20.88 31.26
N HIS A 19 8.05 -21.31 30.61
CA HIS A 19 8.09 -22.44 29.70
C HIS A 19 8.70 -22.02 28.34
N THR A 20 9.95 -22.42 28.11
CA THR A 20 10.63 -22.29 26.82
C THR A 20 10.07 -23.28 25.80
N TRP A 21 9.24 -22.82 24.87
CA TRP A 21 8.81 -23.61 23.72
C TRP A 21 9.90 -23.60 22.64
N SER A 22 10.62 -24.72 22.52
CA SER A 22 11.56 -24.93 21.42
C SER A 22 10.82 -25.45 20.19
N TYR A 23 10.65 -24.60 19.17
CA TYR A 23 10.11 -25.03 17.89
C TYR A 23 11.17 -25.79 17.09
N HIS A 24 11.06 -27.12 17.06
CA HIS A 24 11.81 -27.94 16.09
C HIS A 24 11.23 -27.75 14.69
N MET A 25 12.04 -27.23 13.77
CA MET A 25 11.75 -27.27 12.33
C MET A 25 11.93 -28.68 11.79
N VAL A 26 10.86 -29.28 11.27
CA VAL A 26 10.90 -30.55 10.53
C VAL A 26 11.13 -30.25 9.05
N PRO A 27 12.18 -30.80 8.40
CA PRO A 27 12.40 -30.60 6.97
C PRO A 27 11.32 -31.26 6.11
N TRP A 28 10.83 -30.53 5.12
CA TRP A 28 9.76 -30.96 4.21
C TRP A 28 10.34 -31.73 3.01
N SER A 29 10.11 -33.05 2.94
CA SER A 29 10.61 -33.90 1.85
C SER A 29 9.56 -34.08 0.75
N GLY A 30 9.65 -33.28 -0.32
CA GLY A 30 8.80 -33.43 -1.51
C GLY A 30 9.26 -34.58 -2.44
N PRO A 31 8.36 -35.29 -3.16
CA PRO A 31 8.75 -36.39 -4.05
C PRO A 31 9.40 -35.89 -5.34
N GLN A 32 10.57 -36.43 -5.69
CA GLN A 32 11.19 -36.24 -6.99
C GLN A 32 10.78 -37.38 -7.94
N HIS A 33 10.05 -37.06 -9.02
CA HIS A 33 9.81 -38.01 -10.10
C HIS A 33 10.93 -37.91 -11.15
N GLY A 34 11.94 -38.77 -11.01
CA GLY A 34 12.98 -38.98 -12.03
C GLY A 34 12.63 -40.16 -12.94
N CYS A 35 12.59 -39.93 -14.25
CA CYS A 35 12.42 -41.00 -15.24
C CYS A 35 13.73 -41.80 -15.40
N GLY A 36 13.69 -43.11 -15.16
CA GLY A 36 14.79 -44.04 -15.42
C GLY A 36 14.40 -45.11 -16.44
N LEU A 37 15.15 -45.21 -17.53
CA LEU A 37 15.01 -46.26 -18.54
C LEU A 37 15.92 -47.46 -18.20
N SER A 38 15.41 -48.69 -18.38
CA SER A 38 16.25 -49.87 -18.58
C SER A 38 15.50 -50.98 -19.35
N PRO A 39 16.19 -51.85 -20.13
CA PRO A 39 15.55 -52.59 -21.23
C PRO A 39 15.59 -54.13 -21.14
N GLN A 40 14.68 -54.76 -21.89
CA GLN A 40 14.72 -56.12 -22.48
C GLN A 40 14.85 -57.39 -21.59
N HIS A 41 13.90 -58.32 -21.75
CA HIS A 41 14.12 -59.58 -22.50
C HIS A 41 12.80 -60.29 -22.87
N GLY A 42 12.84 -61.22 -23.85
CA GLY A 42 11.74 -62.14 -24.21
C GLY A 42 11.69 -63.39 -23.30
N ASP A 43 10.95 -64.47 -23.57
CA ASP A 43 10.29 -64.90 -24.82
C ASP A 43 9.06 -65.83 -24.50
N PRO A 44 8.65 -66.89 -25.23
CA PRO A 44 7.38 -66.91 -25.99
C PRO A 44 6.29 -67.89 -25.52
N GLY A 45 5.07 -67.69 -26.07
CA GLY A 45 4.31 -68.80 -26.68
C GLY A 45 2.89 -69.10 -26.16
N ARG A 46 1.87 -68.89 -27.00
CA ARG A 46 0.87 -69.92 -27.43
C ARG A 46 0.04 -69.45 -28.63
N THR A 47 -0.29 -70.39 -29.52
CA THR A 47 -0.96 -70.23 -30.82
C THR A 47 -2.49 -70.36 -30.79
N HIS A 48 -3.19 -69.81 -31.80
CA HIS A 48 -4.42 -70.28 -32.51
C HIS A 48 -4.86 -69.11 -33.43
N MET A 49 -4.88 -69.13 -34.77
CA MET A 49 -5.53 -70.02 -35.76
C MET A 49 -7.03 -70.20 -35.46
N TRP A 50 -8.00 -69.90 -36.33
CA TRP A 50 -8.08 -69.88 -37.81
C TRP A 50 -8.39 -68.43 -38.32
N SER A 51 -8.80 -68.07 -39.55
CA SER A 51 -9.32 -68.77 -40.75
C SER A 51 -8.91 -68.09 -42.07
N CYS A 52 -9.23 -68.71 -43.21
CA CYS A 52 -8.90 -68.28 -44.58
C CYS A 52 -10.06 -67.62 -45.35
N ASN A 53 -9.72 -66.79 -46.35
CA ASN A 53 -10.21 -66.72 -47.77
C ASN A 53 -11.75 -66.82 -48.06
N VAL A 54 -12.30 -66.18 -49.11
CA VAL A 54 -12.08 -66.50 -50.54
C VAL A 54 -12.35 -65.29 -51.48
N PHE A 55 -11.42 -65.13 -52.43
CA PHE A 55 -11.51 -64.60 -53.81
C PHE A 55 -12.85 -63.99 -54.31
N TRP A 56 -12.87 -62.78 -54.85
CA TRP A 56 -12.52 -62.44 -56.26
C TRP A 56 -13.36 -63.18 -57.32
N LEU A 57 -14.34 -62.49 -57.93
CA LEU A 57 -14.51 -62.47 -59.40
C LEU A 57 -15.51 -61.38 -59.88
N CYS A 58 -15.00 -60.58 -60.83
CA CYS A 58 -15.63 -59.66 -61.79
C CYS A 58 -17.14 -59.35 -61.77
N GLY A 59 -17.42 -58.04 -61.82
CA GLY A 59 -18.17 -57.45 -62.94
C GLY A 59 -19.54 -56.85 -62.62
N LEU A 60 -19.89 -55.78 -63.37
CA LEU A 60 -21.21 -55.11 -63.41
C LEU A 60 -21.61 -54.47 -62.06
N LEU A 61 -21.41 -53.17 -61.85
CA LEU A 61 -22.05 -52.09 -62.61
C LEU A 61 -21.15 -50.84 -62.63
N ALA A 62 -20.79 -50.40 -63.84
CA ALA A 62 -20.07 -49.15 -64.02
C ALA A 62 -20.96 -47.98 -63.57
N ALA A 63 -20.45 -47.19 -62.62
CA ALA A 63 -21.03 -45.88 -62.35
C ALA A 63 -20.92 -45.00 -63.60
N SER A 64 -22.01 -44.38 -64.03
CA SER A 64 -21.93 -43.19 -64.88
C SER A 64 -21.27 -42.07 -64.06
N PRO A 65 -20.01 -41.66 -64.35
CA PRO A 65 -19.25 -40.78 -63.47
C PRO A 65 -19.91 -39.39 -63.30
N CYS A 66 -20.71 -38.97 -64.28
CA CYS A 66 -21.54 -37.76 -64.17
C CYS A 66 -22.53 -37.79 -63.00
N LEU A 67 -23.26 -38.88 -62.78
CA LEU A 67 -24.37 -38.87 -61.82
C LEU A 67 -23.87 -38.78 -60.37
N ALA A 68 -22.81 -39.52 -60.05
CA ALA A 68 -22.14 -39.45 -58.76
C ALA A 68 -21.43 -38.09 -58.53
N GLY A 69 -20.88 -37.49 -59.59
CA GLY A 69 -20.29 -36.15 -59.54
C GLY A 69 -21.32 -35.06 -59.24
N VAL A 70 -22.43 -35.04 -59.98
CA VAL A 70 -23.53 -34.07 -59.80
C VAL A 70 -24.14 -34.19 -58.40
N LEU A 71 -24.40 -35.40 -57.90
CA LEU A 71 -24.91 -35.60 -56.54
C LEU A 71 -23.96 -35.07 -55.45
N ARG A 72 -22.64 -35.22 -55.62
CA ARG A 72 -21.64 -34.65 -54.69
C ARG A 72 -21.62 -33.13 -54.74
N VAL A 73 -21.71 -32.52 -55.92
CA VAL A 73 -21.77 -31.06 -56.07
C VAL A 73 -23.04 -30.50 -55.43
N LEU A 74 -24.20 -31.13 -55.65
CA LEU A 74 -25.47 -30.72 -55.04
C LEU A 74 -25.46 -30.88 -53.50
N ALA A 75 -24.83 -31.92 -52.97
CA ALA A 75 -24.65 -32.08 -51.53
C ALA A 75 -23.75 -30.97 -50.93
N LEU A 76 -22.68 -30.58 -51.63
CA LEU A 76 -21.78 -29.49 -51.22
C LEU A 76 -22.47 -28.12 -51.28
N THR A 77 -23.22 -27.81 -52.34
CA THR A 77 -23.97 -26.55 -52.41
C THR A 77 -25.04 -26.48 -51.34
N PHE A 78 -25.78 -27.56 -51.09
CA PHE A 78 -26.76 -27.60 -50.00
C PHE A 78 -26.10 -27.44 -48.62
N ALA A 79 -24.96 -28.08 -48.37
CA ALA A 79 -24.20 -27.92 -47.13
C ALA A 79 -23.70 -26.48 -46.92
N THR A 80 -23.19 -25.81 -47.96
CA THR A 80 -22.75 -24.41 -47.86
C THR A 80 -23.91 -23.44 -47.65
N VAL A 81 -25.05 -23.64 -48.34
CA VAL A 81 -26.26 -22.79 -48.18
C VAL A 81 -26.89 -22.99 -46.80
N THR A 82 -27.04 -24.23 -46.32
CA THR A 82 -27.56 -24.48 -44.96
C THR A 82 -26.63 -23.90 -43.90
N THR A 83 -25.31 -24.06 -44.04
CA THR A 83 -24.33 -23.43 -43.14
C THR A 83 -24.44 -21.90 -43.17
N TRP A 84 -24.62 -21.29 -44.35
CA TRP A 84 -24.81 -19.85 -44.47
C TRP A 84 -26.12 -19.36 -43.82
N ILE A 85 -27.22 -20.10 -43.97
CA ILE A 85 -28.51 -19.79 -43.32
C ILE A 85 -28.39 -19.93 -41.80
N VAL A 86 -27.73 -20.98 -41.30
CA VAL A 86 -27.46 -21.17 -39.87
C VAL A 86 -26.58 -20.04 -39.33
N ILE A 87 -25.50 -19.67 -40.01
CA ILE A 87 -24.68 -18.50 -39.65
C ILE A 87 -25.53 -17.24 -39.63
N ARG A 88 -26.37 -16.99 -40.64
CA ARG A 88 -27.21 -15.79 -40.69
C ARG A 88 -28.30 -15.76 -39.61
N ASN A 89 -28.79 -16.92 -39.17
CA ASN A 89 -29.80 -17.04 -38.12
C ASN A 89 -29.22 -16.97 -36.70
N TYR A 90 -28.00 -17.48 -36.48
CA TYR A 90 -27.26 -17.34 -35.22
C TYR A 90 -26.53 -16.00 -35.08
N MET A 91 -26.08 -15.41 -36.19
CA MET A 91 -25.48 -14.07 -36.24
C MET A 91 -26.53 -12.95 -36.31
N GLY A 92 -27.67 -13.16 -35.64
CA GLY A 92 -28.47 -12.06 -35.07
C GLY A 92 -27.79 -11.38 -33.88
N PHE A 93 -26.45 -11.41 -33.81
CA PHE A 93 -25.67 -10.85 -32.73
C PHE A 93 -25.56 -9.33 -32.90
N SER A 94 -26.40 -8.64 -32.14
CA SER A 94 -26.39 -7.19 -31.93
C SER A 94 -24.97 -6.62 -31.92
N THR A 95 -24.76 -5.48 -32.58
CA THR A 95 -23.50 -4.73 -32.65
C THR A 95 -23.16 -4.01 -31.34
N LYS A 96 -23.21 -4.75 -30.23
CA LYS A 96 -22.74 -4.34 -28.90
C LYS A 96 -22.01 -5.53 -28.26
N THR A 97 -20.74 -5.32 -27.92
CA THR A 97 -19.76 -6.27 -27.32
C THR A 97 -18.84 -7.06 -28.25
N ILE A 98 -18.14 -6.36 -29.15
CA ILE A 98 -16.75 -6.76 -29.46
C ILE A 98 -15.93 -6.53 -28.19
N ARG A 99 -15.65 -7.58 -27.41
CA ARG A 99 -14.66 -7.51 -26.32
C ARG A 99 -13.26 -7.63 -26.93
N LEU A 100 -12.61 -6.49 -27.12
CA LEU A 100 -11.18 -6.42 -27.48
C LEU A 100 -10.33 -7.20 -26.47
N PRO A 101 -9.22 -7.84 -26.90
CA PRO A 101 -8.30 -8.50 -25.99
C PRO A 101 -7.69 -7.52 -24.99
N ARG A 102 -7.46 -7.99 -23.76
CA ARG A 102 -7.13 -7.20 -22.55
C ARG A 102 -5.88 -6.32 -22.65
N TRP A 103 -5.08 -6.47 -23.70
CA TRP A 103 -3.85 -5.70 -23.96
C TRP A 103 -4.07 -4.48 -24.88
N LEU A 104 -5.21 -4.39 -25.57
CA LEU A 104 -5.58 -3.25 -26.44
C LEU A 104 -6.70 -2.38 -25.83
N GLY A 105 -6.94 -2.54 -24.53
CA GLY A 105 -7.98 -1.83 -23.78
C GLY A 105 -7.45 -0.60 -23.06
N SER A 106 -7.45 0.55 -23.74
CA SER A 106 -7.34 1.89 -23.16
C SER A 106 -6.10 2.13 -22.28
N SER A 107 -5.08 2.79 -22.86
CA SER A 107 -4.39 3.79 -22.05
C SER A 107 -5.47 4.72 -21.52
N THR A 108 -5.73 4.68 -20.22
CA THR A 108 -6.44 5.76 -19.58
C THR A 108 -5.75 7.05 -20.05
N LYS A 109 -6.53 7.97 -20.61
CA LYS A 109 -6.23 9.38 -20.36
C LYS A 109 -6.41 9.53 -18.86
N GLU A 110 -5.37 9.18 -18.10
CA GLU A 110 -5.01 9.97 -16.94
C GLU A 110 -4.93 11.38 -17.51
N THR A 111 -5.98 12.18 -17.27
CA THR A 111 -5.89 13.63 -17.41
C THR A 111 -4.66 13.96 -16.59
N GLN A 112 -3.55 14.29 -17.26
CA GLN A 112 -2.31 14.60 -16.58
C GLN A 112 -2.52 15.95 -15.91
N VAL A 113 -3.14 15.89 -14.72
CA VAL A 113 -3.19 16.97 -13.75
C VAL A 113 -1.73 17.34 -13.56
N MET A 114 -1.37 18.52 -14.04
CA MET A 114 0.02 18.92 -14.14
C MET A 114 0.56 19.09 -12.72
N LYS A 115 1.18 18.03 -12.19
CA LYS A 115 1.57 17.95 -10.77
C LYS A 115 2.60 19.04 -10.50
N HIS A 116 2.26 19.96 -9.61
CA HIS A 116 3.16 21.03 -9.19
C HIS A 116 4.18 20.48 -8.18
N LYS A 117 5.04 21.36 -7.62
CA LYS A 117 6.01 20.99 -6.57
C LYS A 117 5.31 20.14 -5.50
N CYS A 118 5.95 19.07 -5.04
CA CYS A 118 5.39 18.13 -4.06
C CYS A 118 4.08 17.42 -4.47
N GLY A 119 3.70 17.45 -5.74
CA GLY A 119 2.47 16.82 -6.23
C GLY A 119 1.19 17.61 -5.95
N LEU A 120 1.31 18.89 -5.57
CA LEU A 120 0.17 19.78 -5.32
C LEU A 120 -0.75 19.89 -6.55
N ILE A 121 -2.06 19.99 -6.30
CA ILE A 121 -3.09 20.11 -7.36
C ILE A 121 -3.06 21.51 -8.01
N LYS A 122 -2.65 22.53 -7.26
CA LYS A 122 -2.54 23.93 -7.70
C LYS A 122 -1.13 24.46 -7.48
N PRO A 123 -0.63 25.39 -8.32
CA PRO A 123 0.66 26.01 -8.07
C PRO A 123 0.56 26.97 -6.87
N CYS A 124 1.65 27.10 -6.13
CA CYS A 124 1.75 28.18 -5.14
C CYS A 124 1.89 29.55 -5.81
N PRO A 125 1.45 30.64 -5.15
CA PRO A 125 1.72 32.00 -5.59
C PRO A 125 3.23 32.27 -5.72
N ALA A 126 3.59 33.34 -6.42
CA ALA A 126 4.96 33.82 -6.44
C ALA A 126 5.49 34.08 -5.03
N ASN A 127 6.79 33.83 -4.81
CA ASN A 127 7.45 34.00 -3.53
C ASN A 127 6.73 33.29 -2.36
N HIS A 128 6.36 32.01 -2.56
CA HIS A 128 5.85 31.10 -1.52
C HIS A 128 6.51 29.73 -1.68
N PHE A 129 6.72 29.03 -0.57
CA PHE A 129 7.22 27.65 -0.58
C PHE A 129 6.08 26.65 -0.55
N ALA A 130 6.11 25.67 -1.47
CA ALA A 130 5.17 24.57 -1.51
C ALA A 130 5.55 23.49 -0.49
N PHE A 131 4.57 22.99 0.27
CA PHE A 131 4.77 21.84 1.15
C PHE A 131 3.61 20.84 1.01
N LYS A 132 3.92 19.57 1.28
CA LYS A 132 2.95 18.50 1.46
C LYS A 132 3.43 17.58 2.58
N ILE A 133 2.65 17.44 3.64
CA ILE A 133 2.95 16.57 4.78
C ILE A 133 1.80 15.60 5.03
N GLY A 134 2.15 14.37 5.38
CA GLY A 134 1.19 13.34 5.79
C GLY A 134 1.64 12.62 7.05
N SER A 135 0.71 12.29 7.94
CA SER A 135 0.98 11.44 9.10
C SER A 135 1.33 10.02 8.68
N GLY A 136 1.72 9.18 9.63
CA GLY A 136 1.72 7.74 9.42
C GLY A 136 0.29 7.18 9.30
N ALA A 137 0.17 5.98 8.74
CA ALA A 137 -1.04 5.16 8.80
C ALA A 137 -0.80 4.02 9.80
N ALA A 138 -1.48 4.10 10.94
CA ALA A 138 -1.22 3.26 12.12
C ALA A 138 0.29 3.19 12.43
N ASN A 139 0.81 1.98 12.68
CA ASN A 139 2.22 1.67 12.83
C ASN A 139 2.89 1.09 11.56
N VAL A 140 2.15 0.90 10.46
CA VAL A 140 2.63 0.17 9.27
C VAL A 140 3.23 1.04 8.17
N VAL A 141 2.73 2.27 8.00
CA VAL A 141 3.28 3.23 7.02
C VAL A 141 3.71 4.48 7.77
N GLY A 142 4.99 4.82 7.68
CA GLY A 142 5.53 6.03 8.29
C GLY A 142 5.15 7.31 7.52
N PRO A 143 5.27 8.48 8.18
CA PRO A 143 4.84 9.77 7.66
C PRO A 143 5.69 10.22 6.48
N THR A 144 5.16 11.16 5.71
CA THR A 144 5.89 11.77 4.60
C THR A 144 5.90 13.28 4.72
N MET A 145 7.01 13.90 4.34
CA MET A 145 7.16 15.34 4.24
C MET A 145 7.90 15.71 2.97
N CYS A 146 7.26 16.54 2.16
CA CYS A 146 7.84 17.20 1.01
C CYS A 146 7.84 18.72 1.24
N PHE A 147 8.96 19.36 0.91
CA PHE A 147 9.10 20.81 0.92
C PHE A 147 9.85 21.24 -0.35
N GLU A 148 9.30 22.20 -1.09
CA GLU A 148 9.88 22.72 -2.34
C GLU A 148 10.29 21.62 -3.34
N ASN A 149 9.41 20.64 -3.53
CA ASN A 149 9.62 19.44 -4.36
C ASN A 149 10.71 18.46 -3.88
N HIS A 150 11.30 18.68 -2.71
CA HIS A 150 12.25 17.78 -2.09
C HIS A 150 11.55 16.92 -1.02
N MET A 151 11.61 15.60 -1.15
CA MET A 151 11.22 14.70 -0.07
C MET A 151 12.25 14.83 1.06
N ILE A 152 11.83 15.48 2.16
CA ILE A 152 12.69 15.74 3.31
C ILE A 152 12.60 14.62 4.34
N MET A 153 11.41 14.08 4.63
CA MET A 153 11.23 12.91 5.51
C MET A 153 10.32 11.88 4.84
N SER A 154 10.69 10.60 4.87
CA SER A 154 9.84 9.49 4.40
C SER A 154 10.38 8.12 4.86
N PRO A 155 9.56 7.04 4.82
CA PRO A 155 10.05 5.68 5.06
C PRO A 155 11.17 5.26 4.10
N VAL A 156 11.08 5.67 2.84
CA VAL A 156 12.08 5.38 1.79
C VAL A 156 13.44 6.02 2.09
N LYS A 157 13.46 7.16 2.79
CA LYS A 157 14.69 7.82 3.24
C LYS A 157 15.25 7.25 4.55
N ASN A 158 14.55 6.30 5.18
CA ASN A 158 14.90 5.70 6.46
C ASN A 158 15.19 6.74 7.57
N ASN A 159 14.46 7.87 7.56
CA ASN A 159 14.65 8.99 8.49
C ASN A 159 13.36 9.37 9.26
N VAL A 160 12.44 8.42 9.39
CA VAL A 160 11.18 8.55 10.15
C VAL A 160 11.08 7.46 11.22
N GLY A 161 10.37 7.72 12.30
CA GLY A 161 10.15 6.77 13.41
C GLY A 161 8.86 7.06 14.17
N ARG A 162 8.45 6.14 15.05
CA ARG A 162 7.28 6.31 15.92
C ARG A 162 7.34 7.65 16.67
N GLY A 163 6.18 8.24 16.92
CA GLY A 163 6.02 9.48 17.67
C GLY A 163 5.94 10.70 16.77
N LEU A 164 6.64 11.76 17.15
CA LEU A 164 6.64 13.04 16.43
C LEU A 164 7.85 13.12 15.52
N ASN A 165 7.59 13.20 14.21
CA ASN A 165 8.60 13.44 13.18
C ASN A 165 8.59 14.93 12.89
N ILE A 166 9.75 15.59 13.00
CA ILE A 166 9.89 17.04 12.93
C ILE A 166 11.02 17.43 11.98
N ALA A 167 10.71 18.27 11.01
CA ALA A 167 11.69 18.94 10.17
C ALA A 167 11.70 20.45 10.45
N LEU A 168 12.90 21.01 10.62
CA LEU A 168 13.13 22.45 10.66
C LEU A 168 13.61 22.93 9.30
N VAL A 169 13.01 24.00 8.80
CA VAL A 169 13.36 24.60 7.50
C VAL A 169 13.57 26.10 7.71
N ASN A 170 14.60 26.66 7.09
CA ASN A 170 14.87 28.09 7.12
C ASN A 170 13.75 28.84 6.37
N GLY A 171 13.03 29.73 7.07
CA GLY A 171 11.84 30.40 6.53
C GLY A 171 12.12 31.46 5.46
N THR A 172 13.37 31.88 5.25
CA THR A 172 13.73 32.78 4.14
C THR A 172 14.26 32.04 2.92
N THR A 173 15.04 30.97 3.10
CA THR A 173 15.75 30.28 2.00
C THR A 173 15.13 28.95 1.58
N GLY A 174 14.24 28.38 2.40
CA GLY A 174 13.70 27.03 2.20
C GLY A 174 14.69 25.89 2.47
N ALA A 175 15.91 26.19 2.96
CA ALA A 175 16.92 25.19 3.27
C ALA A 175 16.55 24.37 4.52
N VAL A 176 16.69 23.04 4.44
CA VAL A 176 16.48 22.16 5.60
C VAL A 176 17.59 22.39 6.63
N LEU A 177 17.20 22.65 7.88
CA LEU A 177 18.11 22.86 9.01
C LEU A 177 18.30 21.60 9.86
N SER A 178 17.23 20.84 10.09
CA SER A 178 17.27 19.61 10.90
C SER A 178 16.09 18.70 10.58
N GLN A 179 16.27 17.39 10.79
CA GLN A 179 15.23 16.36 10.69
C GLN A 179 15.41 15.39 11.85
N ARG A 180 14.39 15.18 12.69
CA ARG A 180 14.44 14.21 13.80
C ARG A 180 13.07 13.56 14.05
N ALA A 181 13.10 12.33 14.54
CA ALA A 181 11.93 11.64 15.08
C ALA A 181 12.10 11.49 16.60
N PHE A 182 11.00 11.66 17.35
CA PHE A 182 10.97 11.56 18.81
C PHE A 182 9.89 10.55 19.22
N ASP A 183 10.28 9.40 19.77
CA ASP A 183 9.37 8.35 20.23
C ASP A 183 8.54 8.81 21.43
N MET A 184 7.29 9.20 21.17
CA MET A 184 6.35 9.66 22.19
C MET A 184 5.55 8.52 22.84
N TYR A 185 5.90 7.25 22.57
CA TYR A 185 5.34 6.10 23.29
C TYR A 185 6.32 5.55 24.33
N SER A 186 7.56 5.22 23.94
CA SER A 186 8.58 4.65 24.85
C SER A 186 9.84 5.48 25.06
N GLY A 187 10.00 6.63 24.39
CA GLY A 187 11.16 7.52 24.54
C GLY A 187 11.06 8.48 25.75
N ASP A 188 12.11 9.30 25.92
CA ASP A 188 12.14 10.40 26.89
C ASP A 188 11.79 11.74 26.20
N VAL A 189 10.73 12.38 26.70
CA VAL A 189 10.21 13.69 26.24
C VAL A 189 11.24 14.83 26.38
N LYS A 190 12.24 14.70 27.26
CA LYS A 190 13.32 15.70 27.41
C LYS A 190 14.06 15.99 26.10
N HIS A 191 14.22 14.98 25.23
CA HIS A 191 14.87 15.17 23.93
C HIS A 191 14.04 16.06 23.00
N LEU A 192 12.71 15.90 23.02
CA LEU A 192 11.78 16.76 22.28
C LEU A 192 11.79 18.18 22.86
N VAL A 193 11.63 18.33 24.18
CA VAL A 193 11.63 19.64 24.86
C VAL A 193 12.91 20.42 24.57
N LYS A 194 14.08 19.77 24.67
CA LYS A 194 15.37 20.40 24.34
C LYS A 194 15.39 20.88 22.89
N PHE A 195 15.02 20.00 21.95
CA PHE A 195 14.98 20.33 20.53
C PHE A 195 14.05 21.50 20.22
N LEU A 196 12.85 21.54 20.81
CA LEU A 196 11.87 22.62 20.60
C LEU A 196 12.37 23.99 21.12
N LYS A 197 13.11 24.01 22.23
CA LYS A 197 13.73 25.24 22.75
C LYS A 197 14.83 25.76 21.82
N GLU A 198 15.65 24.85 21.29
CA GLU A 198 16.80 25.12 20.41
C GLU A 198 16.41 25.46 18.96
N ILE A 199 15.12 25.52 18.61
CA ILE A 199 14.66 25.94 17.27
C ILE A 199 15.17 27.36 16.96
N PRO A 200 15.88 27.59 15.84
CA PRO A 200 16.30 28.92 15.44
C PRO A 200 15.11 29.86 15.19
N GLU A 201 15.31 31.16 15.39
CA GLU A 201 14.37 32.17 14.87
C GLU A 201 14.26 32.08 13.35
N GLY A 202 13.18 32.59 12.77
CA GLY A 202 12.90 32.47 11.34
C GLY A 202 12.68 31.04 10.80
N ALA A 203 12.79 29.99 11.63
CA ALA A 203 12.58 28.62 11.19
C ALA A 203 11.08 28.25 11.12
N LEU A 204 10.70 27.56 10.04
CA LEU A 204 9.47 26.80 9.91
C LEU A 204 9.64 25.44 10.58
N VAL A 205 8.59 24.97 11.24
CA VAL A 205 8.54 23.72 12.01
C VAL A 205 7.46 22.83 11.42
N LEU A 206 7.86 21.84 10.62
CA LEU A 206 6.95 20.86 10.02
C LEU A 206 6.89 19.62 10.91
N VAL A 207 5.69 19.18 11.29
CA VAL A 207 5.46 18.07 12.21
C VAL A 207 4.46 17.07 11.63
N ALA A 208 4.78 15.78 11.75
CA ALA A 208 3.86 14.69 11.41
C ALA A 208 3.98 13.56 12.45
N SER A 209 2.82 13.11 12.94
CA SER A 209 2.69 11.96 13.85
C SER A 209 2.89 10.61 13.14
N TYR A 210 3.32 9.59 13.90
CA TYR A 210 3.38 8.19 13.46
C TYR A 210 3.12 7.26 14.64
N ASP A 211 2.20 6.31 14.50
CA ASP A 211 1.74 5.37 15.53
C ASP A 211 1.14 6.07 16.76
N ASP A 212 1.96 6.62 17.66
CA ASP A 212 1.50 7.37 18.85
C ASP A 212 2.34 8.63 19.11
N PRO A 213 1.78 9.84 18.92
CA PRO A 213 2.46 11.08 19.25
C PRO A 213 2.23 11.58 20.69
N GLY A 214 1.38 10.93 21.48
CA GLY A 214 0.76 11.56 22.66
C GLY A 214 1.14 11.02 24.04
N THR A 215 1.54 9.75 24.19
CA THR A 215 1.68 9.12 25.53
C THR A 215 2.71 9.80 26.44
N LYS A 216 3.81 10.28 25.88
CA LYS A 216 4.90 10.96 26.62
C LYS A 216 4.81 12.49 26.59
N MET A 217 3.81 13.08 25.93
CA MET A 217 3.66 14.54 25.82
C MET A 217 3.29 15.18 27.17
N ASN A 218 4.23 15.95 27.74
CA ASN A 218 4.04 16.74 28.96
C ASN A 218 3.60 18.18 28.67
N ASP A 219 3.16 18.90 29.70
CA ASP A 219 2.63 20.27 29.58
C ASP A 219 3.64 21.25 28.95
N GLU A 220 4.93 21.07 29.25
CA GLU A 220 6.01 21.88 28.66
C GLU A 220 6.11 21.70 27.13
N ALA A 221 6.11 20.46 26.63
CA ALA A 221 6.12 20.19 25.19
C ALA A 221 4.84 20.70 24.51
N ARG A 222 3.69 20.58 25.19
CA ARG A 222 2.39 21.10 24.70
C ARG A 222 2.39 22.62 24.59
N GLU A 223 2.94 23.32 25.58
CA GLU A 223 3.05 24.78 25.57
C GLU A 223 4.06 25.25 24.51
N LEU A 224 5.19 24.56 24.34
CA LEU A 224 6.16 24.86 23.27
C LEU A 224 5.51 24.77 21.88
N PHE A 225 4.73 23.73 21.58
CA PHE A 225 3.98 23.67 20.32
C PHE A 225 2.84 24.71 20.24
N THR A 226 2.18 25.02 21.36
CA THR A 226 1.16 26.09 21.42
C THR A 226 1.75 27.44 21.00
N ASN A 227 2.98 27.73 21.46
CA ASN A 227 3.74 28.94 21.16
C ASN A 227 4.31 28.96 19.73
N LEU A 228 4.46 27.80 19.09
CA LEU A 228 4.74 27.68 17.65
C LEU A 228 3.49 27.88 16.77
N GLY A 229 2.32 28.13 17.37
CA GLY A 229 1.06 28.40 16.69
C GLY A 229 0.04 27.25 16.67
N SER A 230 0.29 26.13 17.37
CA SER A 230 -0.66 25.01 17.41
C SER A 230 -1.90 25.31 18.26
N SER A 231 -3.05 24.84 17.78
CA SER A 231 -4.34 24.83 18.47
C SER A 231 -4.61 23.48 19.16
N TYR A 232 -4.13 22.37 18.58
CA TYR A 232 -4.45 21.01 19.06
C TYR A 232 -3.39 20.38 19.99
N ALA A 233 -2.18 20.94 20.10
CA ALA A 233 -1.10 20.38 20.92
C ALA A 233 -1.50 20.13 22.39
N LYS A 234 -2.36 20.98 22.98
CA LYS A 234 -2.87 20.79 24.35
C LYS A 234 -3.76 19.55 24.53
N HIS A 235 -4.33 19.02 23.44
CA HIS A 235 -5.28 17.90 23.44
C HIS A 235 -4.74 16.61 22.79
N LEU A 236 -3.54 16.67 22.19
CA LEU A 236 -2.87 15.57 21.52
C LEU A 236 -2.60 14.39 22.48
N GLY A 237 -3.19 13.24 22.21
CA GLY A 237 -3.16 12.05 23.07
C GLY A 237 -2.85 10.77 22.30
N PHE A 238 -3.09 9.63 22.99
CA PHE A 238 -2.70 8.31 22.52
C PHE A 238 -3.21 7.99 21.12
N ARG A 239 -2.30 7.82 20.17
CA ARG A 239 -2.54 7.50 18.74
C ARG A 239 -3.41 8.48 17.97
N ASP A 240 -3.56 9.73 18.42
CA ASP A 240 -4.19 10.75 17.59
C ASP A 240 -3.36 10.99 16.32
N SER A 241 -4.00 11.17 15.16
CA SER A 241 -3.32 11.65 13.96
C SER A 241 -3.21 13.18 14.04
N TRP A 242 -2.01 13.70 13.81
CA TRP A 242 -1.71 15.13 13.80
C TRP A 242 -0.65 15.47 12.76
N VAL A 243 -0.89 16.55 12.02
CA VAL A 243 0.06 17.21 11.11
C VAL A 243 -0.02 18.72 11.31
N PHE A 244 1.13 19.39 11.35
CA PHE A 244 1.24 20.79 11.73
C PHE A 244 2.42 21.46 11.04
N VAL A 245 2.25 22.71 10.61
CA VAL A 245 3.34 23.60 10.20
C VAL A 245 3.26 24.87 11.04
N GLY A 246 4.26 25.11 11.87
CA GLY A 246 4.34 26.28 12.76
C GLY A 246 5.61 27.09 12.56
N ALA A 247 5.76 28.14 13.36
CA ALA A 247 6.98 28.93 13.48
C ALA A 247 7.00 29.63 14.84
N LYS A 248 8.19 30.01 15.34
CA LYS A 248 8.27 30.97 16.45
C LYS A 248 7.63 32.30 16.05
N ASP A 249 7.05 33.01 17.00
CA ASP A 249 6.54 34.38 16.85
C ASP A 249 5.51 34.52 15.71
N LEU A 250 4.53 33.62 15.69
CA LEU A 250 3.29 33.82 14.95
C LEU A 250 2.34 34.70 15.79
N ARG A 251 1.69 35.67 15.14
CA ARG A 251 0.71 36.56 15.79
C ARG A 251 -0.57 35.82 16.18
N ASP A 252 -0.93 34.83 15.35
CA ASP A 252 -2.15 34.04 15.43
C ASP A 252 -1.82 32.54 15.38
N LYS A 253 -2.84 31.70 15.51
CA LYS A 253 -2.70 30.25 15.28
C LYS A 253 -2.33 29.96 13.83
N SER A 254 -1.58 28.88 13.61
CA SER A 254 -1.22 28.48 12.25
C SER A 254 -2.46 28.04 11.48
N PRO A 255 -2.66 28.49 10.23
CA PRO A 255 -3.69 27.95 9.34
C PRO A 255 -3.34 26.54 8.82
N PHE A 256 -2.12 26.06 9.07
CA PHE A 256 -1.60 24.78 8.61
C PHE A 256 -1.55 23.78 9.77
N GLU A 257 -2.72 23.30 10.19
CA GLU A 257 -2.86 22.26 11.20
C GLU A 257 -4.06 21.37 10.90
N GLN A 258 -3.88 20.05 11.01
CA GLN A 258 -4.98 19.08 11.01
C GLN A 258 -4.80 18.07 12.15
N PHE A 259 -5.92 17.61 12.69
CA PHE A 259 -5.97 16.72 13.85
C PHE A 259 -7.16 15.76 13.72
N LEU A 260 -6.94 14.48 14.02
CA LEU A 260 -7.99 13.46 14.18
C LEU A 260 -7.79 12.74 15.50
N LYS A 261 -8.82 12.75 16.33
CA LYS A 261 -8.85 12.03 17.60
C LYS A 261 -8.92 10.52 17.35
N ASN A 262 -8.09 9.76 18.05
CA ASN A 262 -8.26 8.32 18.18
C ASN A 262 -9.58 8.02 18.91
N ASN A 263 -10.51 7.35 18.22
CA ASN A 263 -11.81 6.96 18.76
C ASN A 263 -12.21 5.59 18.17
N PRO A 264 -12.35 4.52 18.98
CA PRO A 264 -12.70 3.18 18.51
C PRO A 264 -13.94 3.11 17.61
N ASN A 265 -14.89 4.04 17.76
CA ASN A 265 -16.13 4.06 17.00
C ASN A 265 -16.01 4.72 15.61
N THR A 266 -14.95 5.48 15.34
CA THR A 266 -14.76 6.26 14.10
C THR A 266 -13.40 6.03 13.43
N ASN A 267 -12.54 5.20 14.02
CA ASN A 267 -11.22 4.89 13.50
C ASN A 267 -11.30 4.12 12.16
N LYS A 268 -10.41 4.47 11.22
CA LYS A 268 -10.26 3.78 9.93
C LYS A 268 -9.45 2.48 10.05
N TYR A 269 -8.56 2.40 11.03
CA TYR A 269 -7.74 1.22 11.32
C TYR A 269 -8.06 0.69 12.71
N GLU A 270 -7.69 -0.57 13.00
CA GLU A 270 -7.99 -1.20 14.29
C GLU A 270 -7.22 -0.53 15.45
N GLY A 271 -7.83 0.49 16.07
CA GLY A 271 -7.23 1.26 17.15
C GLY A 271 -6.31 2.41 16.71
N TRP A 272 -6.39 2.88 15.45
CA TRP A 272 -5.79 4.13 14.98
C TRP A 272 -6.74 4.90 14.04
N PRO A 273 -6.79 6.24 14.09
CA PRO A 273 -7.54 7.08 13.16
C PRO A 273 -6.92 7.07 11.75
N GLU A 274 -7.61 7.68 10.79
CA GLU A 274 -7.12 7.82 9.42
C GLU A 274 -5.81 8.63 9.33
N LEU A 275 -5.00 8.34 8.31
CA LEU A 275 -3.86 9.16 7.92
C LEU A 275 -4.32 10.56 7.51
N LEU A 276 -3.72 11.58 8.10
CA LEU A 276 -3.91 12.96 7.69
C LEU A 276 -2.97 13.33 6.56
N GLU A 277 -3.45 14.14 5.62
CA GLU A 277 -2.64 14.76 4.57
C GLU A 277 -2.97 16.26 4.48
N MET A 278 -1.93 17.09 4.45
CA MET A 278 -2.04 18.53 4.34
C MET A 278 -1.03 19.06 3.32
N GLU A 279 -1.52 19.77 2.32
CA GLU A 279 -0.69 20.52 1.37
C GLU A 279 -1.01 22.00 1.43
N GLY A 280 -0.02 22.84 1.09
CA GLY A 280 -0.17 24.28 1.18
C GLY A 280 1.04 25.07 0.70
N CYS A 281 0.93 26.38 0.85
CA CYS A 281 1.92 27.35 0.41
C CYS A 281 2.22 28.30 1.56
N VAL A 282 3.44 28.25 2.11
CA VAL A 282 3.87 29.16 3.18
C VAL A 282 4.57 30.38 2.60
N PRO A 283 4.26 31.61 3.06
CA PRO A 283 5.05 32.78 2.69
C PRO A 283 6.44 32.69 3.35
N PRO A 284 7.51 33.21 2.72
CA PRO A 284 8.81 33.35 3.35
C PRO A 284 8.70 34.23 4.58
N LYS A 285 9.28 33.77 5.70
CA LYS A 285 9.47 34.59 6.90
C LYS A 285 10.84 35.28 6.78
N PRO A 286 10.90 36.62 6.64
CA PRO A 286 12.17 37.33 6.80
C PRO A 286 12.66 37.18 8.25
N PHE A 287 13.98 37.08 8.40
CA PHE A 287 14.67 37.25 9.68
C PHE A 287 14.64 38.73 10.10
#